data_AF-G8NWU9-F1
#
_entry.id   AF-G8NWU9-F1
#
_cell.length_a   1.000
_cell.length_b   1.000
_cell.length_c   1.000
_cell.angle_alpha   90.00
_cell.angle_beta   90.00
_cell.angle_gamma   90.00
#
_symmetry.space_group_name_H-M   'P 1'
#
loop_
_entity.id
_entity.type
_entity.pdbx_description
1 polymer ?
#
loop_
_entity_poly.entity_id
_entity_poly.type
_entity_poly.pdbx_seq_one_letter_code
_entity_poly.pdbx_strand_id
1 'polypeptide(L)'
;MSKLNIQIFVDVIAMMTGSPVEKTVFIYDDSPSGSLGKGTHKAISAVYPGQLIQWNLYPVDVQTPVWLGGITFGPQETGVAVAPQAGSTATTDSADGTQAVGSETPWLCTWTGYAPLCMLPNYGHPYTLHLQFGTTGKMISVAGPQLAFPTMYAPAPVGTNSVL
;
A
#
# COMPACT_ATOMS: atom_id res chain seq x y z
N MET A 1 -0.65 -13.17 16.14
CA MET A 1 -1.18 -12.87 14.80
C MET A 1 -0.02 -12.73 13.84
N SER A 2 -0.09 -13.33 12.65
CA SER A 2 0.94 -13.12 11.63
C SER A 2 0.81 -11.72 11.03
N LYS A 3 1.93 -11.16 10.59
CA LYS A 3 1.96 -9.93 9.79
C LYS A 3 1.19 -10.15 8.47
N LEU A 4 0.43 -9.14 8.03
CA LEU A 4 -0.17 -9.09 6.70
C LEU A 4 0.80 -8.41 5.74
N ASN A 5 1.18 -9.06 4.66
CA ASN A 5 1.97 -8.47 3.60
C ASN A 5 1.06 -8.09 2.43
N ILE A 6 1.00 -6.79 2.14
CA ILE A 6 0.34 -6.24 0.96
C ILE A 6 1.42 -5.95 -0.10
N GLN A 7 1.25 -6.50 -1.28
CA GLN A 7 2.15 -6.36 -2.42
C GLN A 7 1.47 -5.53 -3.50
N ILE A 8 2.13 -4.47 -3.94
CA ILE A 8 1.62 -3.51 -4.93
C ILE A 8 2.52 -3.61 -6.15
N PHE A 9 1.97 -4.06 -7.27
CA PHE A 9 2.66 -4.09 -8.55
C PHE A 9 2.22 -2.91 -9.41
N VAL A 10 3.19 -2.23 -10.02
CA VAL A 10 2.93 -1.03 -10.83
C VAL A 10 3.56 -1.17 -12.21
N ASP A 11 2.74 -1.09 -13.25
CA ASP A 11 3.23 -0.82 -14.61
C ASP A 11 3.53 0.68 -14.73
N VAL A 12 4.78 1.02 -14.45
CA VAL A 12 5.24 2.40 -14.35
C VAL A 12 5.19 3.08 -15.72
N ILE A 13 5.59 2.39 -16.79
CA ILE A 13 5.63 2.95 -18.15
C ILE A 13 4.21 3.25 -18.63
N ALA A 14 3.28 2.30 -18.49
CA ALA A 14 1.89 2.52 -18.87
C ALA A 14 1.28 3.67 -18.08
N MET A 15 1.56 3.77 -16.78
CA MET A 15 1.02 4.86 -15.95
C MET A 15 1.63 6.22 -16.29
N MET A 16 2.94 6.30 -16.57
CA MET A 16 3.60 7.54 -16.97
C MET A 16 3.14 8.05 -18.34
N THR A 17 2.77 7.13 -19.23
CA THR A 17 2.20 7.42 -20.56
C THR A 17 0.70 7.73 -20.52
N GLY A 18 0.07 7.74 -19.34
CA GLY A 18 -1.30 8.18 -19.13
C GLY A 18 -2.35 7.07 -19.11
N SER A 19 -1.94 5.81 -19.05
CA SER A 19 -2.88 4.70 -18.82
C SER A 19 -3.53 4.82 -17.44
N PRO A 20 -4.81 4.44 -17.32
CA PRO A 20 -5.55 4.63 -16.08
C PRO A 20 -5.15 3.60 -15.02
N VAL A 21 -5.35 3.94 -13.74
CA VAL A 21 -4.86 3.15 -12.58
C VAL A 21 -5.39 1.72 -12.55
N GLU A 22 -6.60 1.48 -13.07
CA GLU A 22 -7.20 0.14 -13.14
C GLU A 22 -6.45 -0.83 -14.07
N LYS A 23 -5.59 -0.32 -14.96
CA LYS A 23 -4.76 -1.14 -15.85
C LYS A 23 -3.28 -1.15 -15.46
N THR A 24 -2.89 -0.35 -14.48
CA THR A 24 -1.46 -0.14 -14.15
C THR A 24 -1.11 -0.47 -12.72
N VAL A 25 -2.10 -0.63 -11.82
CA VAL A 25 -1.86 -0.93 -10.41
C VAL A 25 -2.60 -2.19 -9.99
N PHE A 26 -1.85 -3.16 -9.47
CA PHE A 26 -2.34 -4.46 -9.07
C PHE A 26 -1.96 -4.72 -7.61
N ILE A 27 -2.94 -5.02 -6.75
CA ILE A 27 -2.70 -5.19 -5.32
C ILE A 27 -3.04 -6.63 -4.91
N TYR A 28 -2.11 -7.25 -4.19
CA TYR A 28 -2.24 -8.59 -3.62
C TYR A 28 -1.94 -8.56 -2.13
N ASP A 29 -2.42 -9.56 -1.41
CA ASP A 29 -2.05 -9.80 -0.03
C ASP A 29 -1.96 -11.30 0.26
N ASP A 30 -1.30 -11.62 1.37
CA ASP A 30 -1.17 -12.98 1.88
C ASP A 30 -2.15 -13.30 3.03
N SER A 31 -3.26 -12.57 3.14
CA SER A 31 -4.25 -12.83 4.19
C SER A 31 -4.90 -14.21 4.00
N PRO A 32 -4.95 -15.05 5.05
CA PRO A 32 -5.67 -16.32 5.00
C PRO A 32 -7.19 -16.15 5.13
N SER A 33 -7.69 -14.93 5.36
CA SER A 33 -9.08 -14.67 5.79
C SER A 33 -10.00 -14.16 4.68
N GLY A 34 -9.67 -14.43 3.41
CA GLY A 34 -10.59 -14.21 2.28
C GLY A 34 -10.67 -12.77 1.73
N SER A 35 -9.52 -12.12 1.48
CA SER A 35 -9.48 -10.82 0.81
C SER A 35 -10.14 -10.85 -0.58
N LEU A 36 -10.69 -9.71 -1.01
CA LEU A 36 -11.48 -9.59 -2.24
C LEU A 36 -10.79 -8.69 -3.27
N GLY A 37 -11.09 -8.90 -4.55
CA GLY A 37 -10.59 -8.04 -5.62
C GLY A 37 -9.06 -8.03 -5.77
N LYS A 38 -8.39 -9.11 -5.37
CA LYS A 38 -6.93 -9.28 -5.55
C LYS A 38 -6.57 -9.12 -7.03
N GLY A 39 -5.45 -8.45 -7.31
CA GLY A 39 -5.05 -8.08 -8.65
C GLY A 39 -5.77 -6.84 -9.20
N THR A 40 -6.46 -6.06 -8.36
CA THR A 40 -7.05 -4.78 -8.77
C THR A 40 -6.56 -3.65 -7.86
N HIS A 41 -6.62 -2.41 -8.34
CA HIS A 41 -6.34 -1.22 -7.50
C HIS A 41 -7.37 -0.99 -6.37
N LYS A 42 -8.51 -1.70 -6.40
CA LYS A 42 -9.58 -1.63 -5.39
C LYS A 42 -9.62 -2.86 -4.48
N ALA A 43 -8.49 -3.56 -4.35
CA ALA A 43 -8.41 -4.73 -3.49
C ALA A 43 -8.84 -4.40 -2.05
N ILE A 44 -9.58 -5.32 -1.44
CA ILE A 44 -10.02 -5.26 -0.04
C ILE A 44 -9.24 -6.32 0.71
N SER A 45 -8.22 -5.91 1.45
CA SER A 45 -7.37 -6.81 2.23
C SER A 45 -8.02 -7.15 3.57
N ALA A 46 -8.23 -8.45 3.80
CA ALA A 46 -8.78 -8.98 5.03
C ALA A 46 -7.75 -8.90 6.15
N VAL A 47 -8.09 -8.23 7.25
CA VAL A 47 -7.17 -7.94 8.36
C VAL A 47 -7.88 -8.05 9.70
N TYR A 48 -7.16 -8.47 10.74
CA TYR A 48 -7.66 -8.41 12.12
C TYR A 48 -7.37 -7.05 12.76
N PRO A 49 -8.24 -6.54 13.65
CA PRO A 49 -7.95 -5.34 14.43
C PRO A 49 -6.61 -5.47 15.16
N GLY A 50 -5.75 -4.46 15.04
CA GLY A 50 -4.40 -4.46 15.63
C GLY A 50 -3.36 -5.34 14.93
N GLN A 51 -3.67 -5.97 13.79
CA GLN A 51 -2.69 -6.75 13.03
C GLN A 51 -1.64 -5.82 12.40
N LEU A 52 -0.37 -6.22 12.45
CA LEU A 52 0.70 -5.54 11.73
C LEU A 52 0.55 -5.76 10.22
N ILE A 53 0.64 -4.68 9.46
CA ILE A 53 0.54 -4.65 8.01
C ILE A 53 1.86 -4.09 7.45
N GLN A 54 2.36 -4.70 6.39
CA GLN A 54 3.49 -4.20 5.62
C GLN A 54 3.09 -4.04 4.15
N TRP A 55 3.28 -2.85 3.61
CA TRP A 55 3.10 -2.54 2.19
C TRP A 55 4.45 -2.60 1.48
N ASN A 56 4.51 -3.42 0.45
CA ASN A 56 5.68 -3.56 -0.42
C ASN A 56 5.27 -3.15 -1.83
N LEU A 57 6.08 -2.31 -2.47
CA LEU A 57 5.84 -1.86 -3.83
C LEU A 57 6.91 -2.44 -4.76
N TYR A 58 6.46 -3.00 -5.88
CA TYR A 58 7.31 -3.55 -6.92
C TYR A 58 6.92 -2.96 -8.27
N PRO A 59 7.83 -2.31 -9.01
CA PRO A 59 7.56 -2.05 -10.40
C PRO A 59 7.56 -3.36 -11.20
N VAL A 60 6.67 -3.44 -12.19
CA VAL A 60 6.67 -4.54 -13.17
C VAL A 60 7.86 -4.42 -14.12
N ASP A 61 8.27 -3.19 -14.40
CA ASP A 61 9.48 -2.88 -15.16
C ASP A 61 10.69 -2.69 -14.22
N VAL A 62 11.85 -3.25 -14.55
CA VAL A 62 13.06 -3.16 -13.71
C VAL A 62 13.79 -1.82 -13.90
N GLN A 63 13.48 -1.07 -14.96
CA GLN A 63 14.26 0.11 -15.37
C GLN A 63 13.75 1.42 -14.74
N THR A 64 12.47 1.47 -14.37
CA THR A 64 11.85 2.72 -13.90
C THR A 64 11.61 2.70 -12.39
N PRO A 65 12.33 3.53 -11.61
CA PRO A 65 12.16 3.55 -10.16
C PRO A 65 10.81 4.15 -9.77
N VAL A 66 10.18 3.49 -8.80
CA VAL A 66 8.93 3.89 -8.15
C VAL A 66 9.02 3.54 -6.68
N TRP A 67 8.43 4.36 -5.84
CA TRP A 67 8.33 4.09 -4.42
C TRP A 67 7.04 4.65 -3.84
N LEU A 68 6.69 4.15 -2.66
CA LEU A 68 5.62 4.71 -1.85
C LEU A 68 6.13 5.98 -1.18
N GLY A 69 5.54 7.12 -1.54
CA GLY A 69 5.77 8.41 -0.89
C GLY A 69 4.83 8.69 0.27
N GLY A 70 3.76 7.91 0.42
CA GLY A 70 2.72 8.15 1.42
C GLY A 70 1.62 7.10 1.43
N ILE A 71 0.99 6.90 2.58
CA ILE A 71 -0.32 6.25 2.70
C ILE A 71 -1.22 7.15 3.55
N THR A 72 -2.40 7.45 3.02
CA THR A 72 -3.39 8.29 3.70
C THR A 72 -4.64 7.46 3.98
N PHE A 73 -5.06 7.38 5.24
CA PHE A 73 -6.25 6.62 5.63
C PHE A 73 -7.48 7.51 5.74
N GLY A 74 -8.63 6.99 5.33
CA GLY A 74 -9.92 7.68 5.37
C GLY A 74 -10.36 8.22 4.01
N PRO A 75 -11.49 8.95 3.97
CA PRO A 75 -11.93 9.65 2.77
C PRO A 75 -10.85 10.63 2.28
N GLN A 76 -10.72 10.76 0.95
CA GLN A 76 -9.64 11.49 0.27
C GLN A 76 -9.46 12.95 0.75
N GLU A 77 -10.45 13.55 1.40
CA GLU A 77 -10.46 14.96 1.84
C GLU A 77 -10.11 15.16 3.33
N THR A 78 -10.10 14.10 4.16
CA THR A 78 -9.93 14.23 5.63
C THR A 78 -8.90 13.26 6.21
N GLY A 79 -8.13 12.58 5.36
CA GLY A 79 -7.27 11.50 5.81
C GLY A 79 -6.00 11.96 6.53
N VAL A 80 -5.53 11.13 7.46
CA VAL A 80 -4.23 11.33 8.14
C VAL A 80 -3.16 10.64 7.32
N ALA A 81 -2.17 11.40 6.85
CA ALA A 81 -1.00 10.86 6.17
C ALA A 81 -0.09 10.17 7.20
N VAL A 82 0.27 8.92 6.94
CA VAL A 82 1.28 8.20 7.71
C VAL A 82 2.63 8.41 7.03
N ALA A 83 3.68 8.64 7.83
CA ALA A 83 5.05 8.76 7.35
C ALA A 83 5.71 7.36 7.28
N PRO A 84 6.68 7.14 6.37
CA PRO A 84 7.40 5.87 6.32
C PRO A 84 8.17 5.64 7.62
N GLN A 85 8.31 4.39 8.05
CA GLN A 85 9.27 4.03 9.10
C GLN A 85 10.62 3.75 8.42
N ALA A 86 11.65 4.54 8.77
CA ALA A 86 13.00 4.33 8.27
C ALA A 86 13.50 2.92 8.65
N GLY A 87 13.87 2.13 7.65
CA GLY A 87 14.48 0.83 7.85
C GLY A 87 15.94 1.04 8.26
N SER A 88 16.21 1.10 9.57
CA SER A 88 17.57 1.24 10.08
C SER A 88 18.38 -0.04 9.85
N THR A 89 19.04 -0.14 8.69
CA THR A 89 20.18 -1.04 8.48
C THR A 89 21.31 -0.29 7.78
N ALA A 90 21.95 0.63 8.50
CA ALA A 90 23.31 1.06 8.23
C ALA A 90 23.94 1.55 9.54
N THR A 91 24.58 0.63 10.28
CA THR A 91 25.66 1.00 11.18
C THR A 91 26.80 1.52 10.32
N THR A 92 26.95 2.83 10.25
CA THR A 92 28.19 3.46 9.83
C THR A 92 28.64 4.32 11.01
N ASP A 93 29.61 3.80 11.75
CA ASP A 93 30.40 4.60 12.67
C ASP A 93 31.03 5.75 11.88
N SER A 94 30.55 6.97 12.11
CA SER A 94 31.26 8.19 11.74
C SER A 94 30.89 9.27 12.72
N ALA A 95 31.79 9.46 13.68
CA ALA A 95 31.80 10.58 14.60
C ALA A 95 32.11 11.85 13.81
N ASP A 96 31.09 12.62 13.43
CA ASP A 96 31.15 14.08 13.54
C ASP A 96 29.73 14.69 13.48
N GLY A 97 29.50 15.67 14.34
CA GLY A 97 28.19 16.19 14.72
C GLY A 97 27.54 17.12 13.69
N THR A 98 27.31 16.65 12.46
CA THR A 98 26.50 17.36 11.46
C THR A 98 25.29 16.50 11.10
N GLN A 99 24.09 16.88 11.55
CA GLN A 99 22.85 16.22 11.15
C GLN A 99 22.59 16.45 9.65
N ALA A 100 23.12 15.57 8.82
CA ALA A 100 22.58 15.33 7.49
C ALA A 100 21.25 14.60 7.66
N VAL A 101 20.14 15.25 7.31
CA VAL A 101 18.86 14.57 7.06
C VAL A 101 19.15 13.49 6.04
N GLY A 102 19.13 12.24 6.49
CA GLY A 102 19.62 11.09 5.74
C GLY A 102 19.00 11.02 4.36
N SER A 103 19.86 11.09 3.35
CA SER A 103 19.62 10.70 1.96
C SER A 103 19.38 9.18 1.91
N GLU A 104 18.32 8.70 2.55
CA GLU A 104 17.84 7.36 2.35
C GLU A 104 17.28 7.28 0.93
N THR A 105 17.77 6.32 0.16
CA THR A 105 17.23 6.04 -1.16
C THR A 105 15.75 5.68 -1.02
N PRO A 106 14.81 6.49 -1.53
CA PRO A 106 13.40 6.42 -1.14
C PRO A 106 12.73 5.10 -1.56
N TRP A 107 13.32 4.39 -2.53
CA TRP A 107 12.90 3.04 -2.95
C TRP A 107 13.30 1.92 -1.97
N LEU A 108 14.11 2.19 -0.94
CA LEU A 108 14.41 1.25 0.15
C LEU A 108 13.50 1.44 1.37
N CYS A 109 12.65 2.48 1.40
CA CYS A 109 11.75 2.72 2.53
C CYS A 109 10.70 1.60 2.64
N THR A 110 10.57 1.06 3.85
CA THR A 110 9.53 0.07 4.16
C THR A 110 8.33 0.77 4.78
N TRP A 111 7.14 0.41 4.33
CA TRP A 111 5.90 0.95 4.85
C TRP A 111 5.21 -0.07 5.75
N THR A 112 5.14 0.23 7.05
CA THR A 112 4.48 -0.61 8.05
C THR A 112 3.51 0.19 8.89
N GLY A 113 2.50 -0.49 9.41
CA GLY A 113 1.46 0.12 10.24
C GLY A 113 0.54 -0.94 10.84
N TYR A 114 -0.23 -0.55 11.85
CA TYR A 114 -1.20 -1.44 12.48
C TYR A 114 -2.60 -1.17 11.94
N ALA A 115 -3.36 -2.23 11.72
CA ALA A 115 -4.80 -2.12 11.50
C ALA A 115 -5.45 -1.43 12.71
N PRO A 116 -6.44 -0.54 12.52
CA PRO A 116 -7.11 0.11 13.63
C PRO A 116 -7.69 -0.91 14.62
N LEU A 117 -7.58 -0.65 15.93
CA LEU A 117 -8.12 -1.54 16.96
C LEU A 117 -9.67 -1.54 17.00
N CYS A 118 -10.29 -0.48 16.49
CA CYS A 118 -11.74 -0.27 16.51
C CYS A 118 -12.42 -0.59 15.16
N MET A 119 -11.85 -1.46 14.33
CA MET A 119 -12.49 -1.86 13.08
C MET A 119 -13.80 -2.62 13.35
N LEU A 120 -14.89 -2.15 12.74
CA LEU A 120 -16.16 -2.87 12.77
C LEU A 120 -16.12 -4.02 11.74
N PRO A 121 -16.68 -5.19 12.06
CA PRO A 121 -16.74 -6.29 11.11
C PRO A 121 -17.46 -5.89 9.83
N ASN A 122 -16.91 -6.28 8.69
CA ASN A 122 -17.38 -6.00 7.32
C ASN A 122 -17.46 -4.51 6.94
N TYR A 123 -16.89 -3.61 7.77
CA TYR A 123 -16.73 -2.21 7.40
C TYR A 123 -15.39 -2.00 6.70
N GLY A 124 -15.44 -1.35 5.53
CA GLY A 124 -14.25 -1.02 4.76
C GLY A 124 -13.57 0.24 5.28
N HIS A 125 -12.26 0.16 5.47
CA HIS A 125 -11.40 1.27 5.83
C HIS A 125 -10.54 1.65 4.62
N PRO A 126 -11.00 2.60 3.78
CA PRO A 126 -10.29 2.98 2.57
C PRO A 126 -9.00 3.71 2.90
N TYR A 127 -8.02 3.56 2.01
CA TYR A 127 -6.79 4.33 2.03
C TYR A 127 -6.37 4.72 0.61
N THR A 128 -5.51 5.72 0.54
CA THR A 128 -4.91 6.21 -0.71
C THR A 128 -3.41 5.95 -0.66
N LEU A 129 -2.89 5.31 -1.70
CA LEU A 129 -1.45 5.17 -1.91
C LEU A 129 -0.93 6.38 -2.68
N HIS A 130 0.15 6.99 -2.22
CA HIS A 130 0.83 8.06 -2.92
C HIS A 130 2.11 7.50 -3.54
N LEU A 131 2.10 7.33 -4.85
CA LEU A 131 3.21 6.77 -5.60
C LEU A 131 4.05 7.91 -6.17
N GLN A 132 5.37 7.78 -6.11
CA GLN A 132 6.32 8.74 -6.68
C GLN A 132 7.21 8.05 -7.72
N PHE A 133 7.54 8.77 -8.80
CA PHE A 133 8.28 8.26 -9.95
C PHE A 133 9.38 9.21 -10.38
N GLY A 134 10.50 8.61 -10.84
CA GLY A 134 11.60 9.33 -11.48
C GLY A 134 12.24 10.40 -10.60
N THR A 135 13.15 11.18 -11.17
CA THR A 135 13.87 12.24 -10.44
C THR A 135 13.05 13.51 -10.23
N THR A 136 11.91 13.64 -10.90
CA THR A 136 11.05 14.83 -10.86
C THR A 136 10.11 14.86 -9.66
N GLY A 137 9.97 13.74 -8.93
CA GLY A 137 9.08 13.66 -7.77
C GLY A 137 7.60 13.73 -8.13
N LYS A 138 7.23 13.44 -9.40
CA LYS A 138 5.82 13.40 -9.82
C LYS A 138 5.07 12.40 -8.95
N MET A 139 4.00 12.86 -8.31
CA MET A 139 3.16 12.04 -7.43
C MET A 139 1.86 11.64 -8.14
N ILE A 140 1.48 10.37 -8.01
CA ILE A 140 0.17 9.84 -8.44
C ILE A 140 -0.51 9.22 -7.24
N SER A 141 -1.76 9.59 -7.00
CA SER A 141 -2.59 9.00 -5.95
C SER A 141 -3.42 7.85 -6.50
N VAL A 142 -3.33 6.69 -5.85
CA VAL A 142 -4.16 5.52 -6.11
C VAL A 142 -5.15 5.38 -4.97
N ALA A 143 -6.37 5.85 -5.20
CA ALA A 143 -7.49 5.68 -4.30
C ALA A 143 -8.22 4.36 -4.56
N GLY A 144 -8.97 3.89 -3.57
CA GLY A 144 -9.83 2.73 -3.69
C GLY A 144 -9.46 1.48 -2.89
N PRO A 145 -8.18 1.15 -2.59
CA PRO A 145 -7.89 -0.02 -1.79
C PRO A 145 -8.37 0.17 -0.35
N GLN A 146 -8.72 -0.94 0.30
CA GLN A 146 -9.32 -0.92 1.63
C GLN A 146 -8.79 -2.03 2.51
N LEU A 147 -8.82 -1.77 3.82
CA LEU A 147 -8.69 -2.80 4.84
C LEU A 147 -10.08 -3.15 5.36
N ALA A 148 -10.36 -4.43 5.57
CA ALA A 148 -11.62 -4.86 6.18
C ALA A 148 -11.40 -5.99 7.17
N PHE A 149 -12.13 -5.95 8.29
CA PHE A 149 -12.18 -7.07 9.23
C PHE A 149 -13.34 -7.99 8.86
N PRO A 150 -13.09 -9.17 8.26
CA PRO A 150 -14.18 -10.06 7.88
C PRO A 150 -14.84 -10.67 9.11
N THR A 151 -16.17 -10.77 9.12
CA THR A 151 -16.83 -11.69 10.06
C THR A 151 -16.46 -13.12 9.69
N MET A 152 -15.93 -13.89 10.66
CA MET A 152 -15.89 -15.35 10.52
C MET A 152 -17.30 -15.82 10.17
N TYR A 153 -17.43 -16.65 9.14
CA TYR A 153 -18.70 -17.18 8.59
C TYR A 153 -19.52 -16.29 7.65
N ALA A 154 -19.04 -15.13 7.20
CA ALA A 154 -19.67 -14.51 6.03
C ALA A 154 -19.45 -15.42 4.81
N PRO A 155 -20.51 -15.89 4.11
CA PRO A 155 -20.31 -16.54 2.82
C PRO A 155 -19.55 -15.57 1.92
N ALA A 156 -18.61 -16.09 1.12
CA ALA A 156 -17.91 -15.29 0.13
C ALA A 156 -18.96 -14.46 -0.64
N PRO A 157 -18.78 -13.13 -0.77
CA PRO A 157 -19.74 -12.33 -1.52
C PRO A 157 -19.85 -12.95 -2.89
N VAL A 158 -21.07 -13.39 -3.23
CA VAL A 158 -21.39 -13.94 -4.53
C VAL A 158 -21.04 -12.85 -5.52
N GLY A 159 -19.94 -13.04 -6.24
CA GLY A 159 -19.57 -12.16 -7.33
C GLY A 159 -20.79 -12.06 -8.22
N THR A 160 -21.32 -10.84 -8.38
CA THR A 160 -22.17 -10.56 -9.52
C THR A 160 -21.30 -10.81 -10.73
N ASN A 161 -21.41 -12.02 -11.29
CA ASN A 161 -21.02 -12.32 -12.66
C ASN A 161 -21.88 -11.44 -13.56
N SER A 162 -21.53 -10.16 -13.63
CA SER A 162 -21.91 -9.29 -14.73
C SER A 162 -20.95 -9.63 -15.86
N VAL A 163 -21.38 -10.61 -16.65
CA VAL A 163 -21.24 -10.70 -18.10
C VAL A 163 -20.06 -9.92 -18.68
N LEU A 164 -19.04 -10.66 -19.13
CA LEU A 164 -18.52 -10.54 -20.49
C LEU A 164 -18.32 -11.94 -21.06
#